data_AF-A0A8H7IRS5-F1
#
_entry.id   AF-A0A8H7IRS5-F1
#
_cell.length_a   1.000
_cell.length_b   1.000
_cell.length_c   1.000
_cell.angle_alpha   90.00
_cell.angle_beta   90.00
_cell.angle_gamma   90.00
#
_symmetry.space_group_name_H-M   'P 1'
#
loop_
_entity.id
_entity.type
_entity.pdbx_description
1 polymer ?
#
loop_
_entity_poly.entity_id
_entity_poly.type
_entity_poly.pdbx_seq_one_letter_code
_entity_poly.pdbx_strand_id
1 'polypeptide(L)'
;MGSSDDEDLQRAIALSLGQLDGAAEDERASAADNNTSEAPPAPTPAAAANQPQLISTRAVNESLKHLDRKQLEAERLARQRARKHQLSGGDSAPSSQESGRVSKKARTEASAASSQETEVIDLTTPPRSRKDTARPKKGRADREPSVPKSPTAQSQGQSIREILQNDAGVSVPRGTANRPGLASSRRITEPQYLDGAVKRTWSLGYPRDNDIKIEEVLQKADLDHLLVSSFNFDTEWWSTKIDSKVTKQTWIVGSSNEEVAAEWNMAPVLYENVSISLADMKGVNGNHHAKFLIGAHPKYLRIAITSANLTEWDWGESGRMENTVFLIDLPRLPDGQTTSEDDFTPFGKELRYYIQSVTHRPNLCNSLLKFDWSRTKHLAFVHSLGGPRTGEDAQRTGLPGLSRAIRQLNLDSTVLEVDYATSSLGALSRGFMKQLLTAAKGEEVTVTKEKFDGDVKIRDLLKGFRVYFPTFDTVKESRGGTDAGGTITFSKKWYEAMSFPKSSMHDHKSTRTGLLSHNKIIIGRGQRVTSSEEEDEEATTHTKVAWAYIGSANLSAAAWGQLSTDRATKTLKVTCRNYECGVIVPVDAGEQAEDGDEVPGLEVFKGTLDIPFEIPGEKYGDKTPWYFAN
;
A
#
# COMPACT_ATOMS: atom_id res chain seq x y z
N MET A 1 19.40 -17.01 -2.12
CA MET A 1 17.93 -17.19 -2.02
C MET A 1 17.31 -15.86 -2.41
N GLY A 2 16.14 -15.85 -3.03
CA GLY A 2 15.61 -14.70 -3.77
C GLY A 2 15.58 -14.98 -5.27
N SER A 3 14.42 -15.43 -5.75
CA SER A 3 14.05 -15.51 -7.18
C SER A 3 12.58 -15.92 -7.38
N SER A 4 11.90 -16.47 -6.36
CA SER A 4 10.46 -16.78 -6.43
C SER A 4 9.65 -15.49 -6.27
N ASP A 5 10.00 -14.71 -5.26
CA ASP A 5 9.27 -13.50 -4.85
C ASP A 5 9.46 -12.38 -5.90
N ASP A 6 10.60 -12.38 -6.59
CA ASP A 6 10.82 -11.56 -7.80
C ASP A 6 9.96 -12.02 -8.99
N GLU A 7 9.83 -13.33 -9.26
CA GLU A 7 8.92 -13.82 -10.32
C GLU A 7 7.46 -13.45 -10.02
N ASP A 8 7.02 -13.53 -8.77
CA ASP A 8 5.64 -13.21 -8.37
C ASP A 8 5.38 -11.68 -8.31
N LEU A 9 6.36 -10.88 -7.87
CA LEU A 9 6.32 -9.41 -7.97
C LEU A 9 6.31 -8.95 -9.43
N GLN A 10 7.14 -9.55 -10.29
CA GLN A 10 7.13 -9.30 -11.75
C GLN A 10 5.78 -9.65 -12.38
N ARG A 11 5.14 -10.76 -11.97
CA ARG A 11 3.79 -11.13 -12.44
C ARG A 11 2.73 -10.11 -12.00
N ALA A 12 2.73 -9.68 -10.74
CA ALA A 12 1.80 -8.68 -10.23
C ALA A 12 1.96 -7.32 -10.94
N ILE A 13 3.21 -6.89 -11.17
CA ILE A 13 3.52 -5.69 -11.95
C ILE A 13 3.07 -5.87 -13.42
N ALA A 14 3.35 -7.01 -14.07
CA ALA A 14 2.94 -7.26 -15.45
C ALA A 14 1.41 -7.25 -15.63
N LEU A 15 0.65 -7.83 -14.68
CA LEU A 15 -0.81 -7.76 -14.65
C LEU A 15 -1.33 -6.31 -14.48
N SER A 16 -0.56 -5.45 -13.79
CA SER A 16 -0.85 -4.02 -13.67
C SER A 16 -0.58 -3.22 -14.96
N LEU A 17 0.20 -3.78 -15.90
CA LEU A 17 0.63 -3.16 -17.15
C LEU A 17 -0.22 -3.61 -18.38
N GLY A 18 -1.15 -4.55 -18.21
CA GLY A 18 -2.08 -5.02 -19.24
C GLY A 18 -3.56 -4.87 -18.83
N GLN A 19 -4.52 -4.70 -19.74
CA GLN A 19 -4.45 -4.48 -21.19
C GLN A 19 -5.64 -3.57 -21.58
N LEU A 20 -5.54 -2.87 -22.71
CA LEU A 20 -6.64 -2.09 -23.31
C LEU A 20 -6.66 -2.39 -24.81
N ASP A 21 -7.50 -3.35 -25.19
CA ASP A 21 -7.83 -3.67 -26.57
C ASP A 21 -9.33 -4.05 -26.59
N GLY A 22 -10.10 -3.58 -27.57
CA GLY A 22 -11.55 -3.75 -27.62
C GLY A 22 -12.26 -2.58 -28.31
N ALA A 23 -12.18 -2.54 -29.64
CA ALA A 23 -12.94 -1.60 -30.47
C ALA A 23 -14.44 -1.96 -30.50
N ALA A 24 -15.26 -1.04 -31.01
CA ALA A 24 -16.70 -1.26 -31.16
C ALA A 24 -17.03 -2.06 -32.43
N GLU A 25 -17.96 -3.01 -32.31
CA GLU A 25 -18.74 -3.53 -33.43
C GLU A 25 -20.24 -3.34 -33.12
N ASP A 26 -20.95 -2.67 -34.02
CA ASP A 26 -22.41 -2.60 -34.08
C ASP A 26 -22.89 -3.75 -34.98
N GLU A 27 -23.91 -4.51 -34.56
CA GLU A 27 -24.96 -4.91 -35.52
C GLU A 27 -26.32 -5.19 -34.85
N ARG A 28 -27.36 -5.26 -35.68
CA ARG A 28 -28.77 -5.30 -35.27
C ARG A 28 -29.42 -6.65 -35.60
N ALA A 29 -30.22 -7.18 -34.67
CA ALA A 29 -31.34 -8.07 -34.99
C ALA A 29 -32.43 -7.97 -33.91
N SER A 30 -33.65 -8.45 -34.18
CA SER A 30 -34.82 -8.21 -33.33
C SER A 30 -35.80 -9.40 -33.22
N ALA A 31 -36.54 -9.38 -32.10
CA ALA A 31 -37.90 -9.91 -31.90
C ALA A 31 -38.17 -11.39 -31.52
N ALA A 32 -39.18 -11.52 -30.63
CA ALA A 32 -40.25 -12.54 -30.58
C ALA A 32 -40.02 -13.94 -29.96
N ASP A 33 -40.38 -14.04 -28.67
CA ASP A 33 -41.59 -14.76 -28.18
C ASP A 33 -41.82 -16.30 -28.25
N ASN A 34 -41.99 -16.86 -27.03
CA ASN A 34 -43.14 -17.66 -26.51
C ASN A 34 -43.17 -19.22 -26.45
N ASN A 35 -43.66 -19.67 -25.27
CA ASN A 35 -44.53 -20.83 -24.97
C ASN A 35 -43.95 -22.28 -24.96
N THR A 36 -43.90 -22.99 -23.81
CA THR A 36 -44.92 -23.90 -23.18
C THR A 36 -45.26 -25.17 -24.00
N SER A 37 -45.36 -26.40 -23.49
CA SER A 37 -45.19 -27.06 -22.16
C SER A 37 -44.95 -28.60 -22.40
N GLU A 38 -45.14 -29.65 -21.57
CA GLU A 38 -45.73 -29.89 -20.22
C GLU A 38 -45.22 -31.22 -19.57
N ALA A 39 -46.08 -32.01 -18.91
CA ALA A 39 -45.85 -33.35 -18.29
C ALA A 39 -47.10 -34.26 -18.52
N PRO A 40 -47.32 -35.47 -17.92
CA PRO A 40 -46.55 -36.36 -17.02
C PRO A 40 -46.54 -37.85 -17.57
N PRO A 41 -46.62 -38.99 -16.83
CA PRO A 41 -46.30 -39.37 -15.42
C PRO A 41 -45.32 -40.59 -15.29
N ALA A 42 -45.25 -41.23 -14.10
CA ALA A 42 -44.31 -42.30 -13.68
C ALA A 42 -44.80 -43.77 -13.91
N PRO A 43 -43.99 -44.82 -13.62
CA PRO A 43 -44.07 -45.48 -12.29
C PRO A 43 -42.80 -46.19 -11.70
N THR A 44 -42.53 -45.94 -10.40
CA THR A 44 -42.28 -46.90 -9.27
C THR A 44 -41.19 -48.04 -9.36
N PRO A 45 -40.87 -48.86 -8.32
CA PRO A 45 -39.50 -48.84 -7.75
C PRO A 45 -38.77 -50.21 -7.53
N ALA A 46 -37.50 -50.14 -7.08
CA ALA A 46 -36.78 -51.22 -6.38
C ALA A 46 -35.73 -50.63 -5.41
N ALA A 47 -35.24 -51.40 -4.43
CA ALA A 47 -34.46 -50.88 -3.29
C ALA A 47 -33.17 -51.66 -2.96
N ALA A 48 -32.19 -50.97 -2.37
CA ALA A 48 -31.12 -51.51 -1.53
C ALA A 48 -30.54 -50.39 -0.64
N ALA A 49 -29.93 -50.71 0.51
CA ALA A 49 -29.46 -49.73 1.50
C ALA A 49 -28.02 -50.01 1.96
N ASN A 50 -27.33 -48.97 2.45
CA ASN A 50 -26.33 -49.04 3.52
C ASN A 50 -25.92 -47.64 4.02
N GLN A 51 -25.51 -47.55 5.29
CA GLN A 51 -25.02 -46.33 5.95
C GLN A 51 -23.52 -46.42 6.30
N PRO A 52 -22.76 -45.31 6.29
CA PRO A 52 -21.43 -45.23 6.92
C PRO A 52 -21.49 -44.62 8.34
N GLN A 53 -20.50 -44.94 9.18
CA GLN A 53 -20.36 -44.39 10.54
C GLN A 53 -19.40 -43.17 10.63
N LEU A 54 -19.53 -42.42 11.72
CA LEU A 54 -18.73 -41.23 12.07
C LEU A 54 -17.38 -41.60 12.71
N ILE A 55 -16.35 -40.78 12.51
CA ILE A 55 -15.03 -40.87 13.16
C ILE A 55 -14.78 -39.61 14.02
N SER A 56 -14.15 -39.79 15.18
CA SER A 56 -13.98 -38.73 16.20
C SER A 56 -12.91 -37.70 15.84
N THR A 57 -13.22 -36.42 16.08
CA THR A 57 -12.37 -35.24 15.78
C THR A 57 -11.07 -35.15 16.58
N ARG A 58 -10.89 -35.96 17.64
CA ARG A 58 -9.73 -35.84 18.54
C ARG A 58 -8.40 -36.31 17.90
N ALA A 59 -8.43 -37.18 16.89
CA ALA A 59 -7.22 -37.71 16.24
C ALA A 59 -6.54 -36.70 15.29
N VAL A 60 -7.27 -35.72 14.75
CA VAL A 60 -6.74 -34.78 13.75
C VAL A 60 -5.73 -33.80 14.37
N ASN A 61 -5.98 -33.38 15.61
CA ASN A 61 -5.20 -32.33 16.29
C ASN A 61 -3.83 -32.78 16.81
N GLU A 62 -3.53 -34.09 16.82
CA GLU A 62 -2.19 -34.61 17.13
C GLU A 62 -1.33 -34.70 15.87
N SER A 63 -1.90 -35.21 14.76
CA SER A 63 -1.23 -35.42 13.48
C SER A 63 -0.67 -34.14 12.84
N LEU A 64 -1.31 -32.99 13.09
CA LEU A 64 -0.89 -31.70 12.55
C LEU A 64 0.35 -31.09 13.25
N LYS A 65 0.77 -31.61 14.42
CA LYS A 65 1.88 -31.05 15.20
C LYS A 65 3.29 -31.43 14.70
N HIS A 66 3.39 -32.32 13.71
CA HIS A 66 4.65 -32.94 13.28
C HIS A 66 4.95 -32.76 11.78
N LEU A 67 4.28 -31.83 11.11
CA LEU A 67 4.58 -31.46 9.72
C LEU A 67 5.82 -30.55 9.68
N ASP A 68 6.90 -31.01 9.04
CA ASP A 68 8.10 -30.20 8.85
C ASP A 68 7.82 -29.04 7.89
N ARG A 69 7.95 -27.80 8.39
CA ARG A 69 7.83 -26.55 7.64
C ARG A 69 8.65 -26.57 6.34
N LYS A 70 9.82 -27.20 6.33
CA LYS A 70 10.68 -27.30 5.14
C LYS A 70 10.15 -28.26 4.08
N GLN A 71 9.40 -29.31 4.47
CA GLN A 71 8.83 -30.25 3.49
C GLN A 71 7.70 -29.60 2.69
N LEU A 72 6.79 -28.87 3.33
CA LEU A 72 5.70 -28.15 2.66
C LEU A 72 6.22 -27.09 1.68
N GLU A 73 7.26 -26.35 2.07
CA GLU A 73 7.91 -25.34 1.22
C GLU A 73 8.70 -25.98 0.06
N ALA A 74 9.42 -27.07 0.30
CA ALA A 74 10.06 -27.85 -0.76
C ALA A 74 9.02 -28.45 -1.74
N GLU A 75 7.84 -28.85 -1.25
CA GLU A 75 6.77 -29.37 -2.09
C GLU A 75 6.08 -28.26 -2.92
N ARG A 76 5.87 -27.06 -2.35
CA ARG A 76 5.45 -25.84 -3.09
C ARG A 76 6.39 -25.58 -4.27
N LEU A 77 7.70 -25.56 -4.02
CA LEU A 77 8.74 -25.37 -5.04
C LEU A 77 8.78 -26.52 -6.07
N ALA A 78 8.58 -27.77 -5.65
CA ALA A 78 8.52 -28.92 -6.55
C ALA A 78 7.30 -28.87 -7.48
N ARG A 79 6.11 -28.53 -6.96
CA ARG A 79 4.87 -28.39 -7.75
C ARG A 79 4.95 -27.25 -8.76
N GLN A 80 5.56 -26.12 -8.40
CA GLN A 80 5.86 -25.04 -9.35
C GLN A 80 6.81 -25.48 -10.48
N ARG A 81 7.91 -26.19 -10.15
CA ARG A 81 8.86 -26.72 -11.15
C ARG A 81 8.21 -27.74 -12.09
N ALA A 82 7.33 -28.60 -11.57
CA ALA A 82 6.57 -29.56 -12.37
C ALA A 82 5.65 -28.86 -13.39
N ARG A 83 4.93 -27.81 -13.00
CA ARG A 83 4.14 -26.96 -13.92
C ARG A 83 5.02 -26.31 -15.00
N LYS A 84 6.20 -25.80 -14.64
CA LYS A 84 7.14 -25.14 -15.58
C LYS A 84 7.65 -26.10 -16.67
N HIS A 85 7.85 -27.38 -16.34
CA HIS A 85 8.28 -28.42 -17.29
C HIS A 85 7.22 -28.88 -18.30
N GLN A 86 5.92 -28.67 -18.04
CA GLN A 86 4.84 -29.04 -18.97
C GLN A 86 4.56 -27.97 -20.04
N LEU A 87 5.19 -26.79 -19.94
CA LEU A 87 4.93 -25.62 -20.79
C LEU A 87 6.07 -25.30 -21.78
N SER A 88 7.15 -26.07 -21.79
CA SER A 88 8.38 -25.75 -22.53
C SER A 88 8.85 -26.85 -23.49
N GLY A 89 7.92 -27.63 -24.06
CA GLY A 89 8.27 -28.76 -24.93
C GLY A 89 7.24 -28.99 -26.03
N GLY A 90 7.61 -28.65 -27.27
CA GLY A 90 6.83 -29.00 -28.45
C GLY A 90 7.57 -28.63 -29.73
N ASP A 91 7.90 -29.64 -30.54
CA ASP A 91 7.73 -29.57 -32.00
C ASP A 91 7.82 -30.97 -32.65
N SER A 92 7.27 -31.10 -33.87
CA SER A 92 7.17 -32.32 -34.73
C SER A 92 5.88 -33.15 -34.63
N ALA A 93 5.32 -33.50 -35.80
CA ALA A 93 4.08 -34.27 -36.04
C ALA A 93 4.31 -35.22 -37.26
N PRO A 94 3.31 -35.80 -37.98
CA PRO A 94 1.88 -36.07 -37.68
C PRO A 94 1.40 -37.52 -38.07
N SER A 95 0.23 -37.98 -37.57
CA SER A 95 -0.59 -39.01 -38.28
C SER A 95 -2.03 -39.23 -37.74
N SER A 96 -3.03 -39.06 -38.62
CA SER A 96 -4.30 -39.81 -38.79
C SER A 96 -5.08 -40.49 -37.62
N GLN A 97 -6.38 -40.09 -37.50
CA GLN A 97 -7.58 -40.91 -37.17
C GLN A 97 -7.65 -41.59 -35.76
N GLU A 98 -8.80 -41.97 -35.19
CA GLU A 98 -10.19 -42.07 -35.69
C GLU A 98 -11.27 -41.67 -34.63
N SER A 99 -12.53 -42.02 -34.88
CA SER A 99 -13.78 -41.62 -34.19
C SER A 99 -13.91 -41.84 -32.67
N GLY A 100 -14.80 -41.08 -32.00
CA GLY A 100 -15.17 -41.34 -30.59
C GLY A 100 -16.12 -40.34 -29.87
N ARG A 101 -17.42 -40.30 -30.22
CA ARG A 101 -18.44 -39.55 -29.45
C ARG A 101 -18.94 -40.34 -28.23
N VAL A 102 -18.73 -39.85 -27.00
CA VAL A 102 -19.73 -39.89 -25.90
C VAL A 102 -19.55 -38.68 -24.98
N SER A 103 -20.60 -37.88 -24.80
CA SER A 103 -20.65 -36.78 -23.82
C SER A 103 -21.48 -37.20 -22.60
N LYS A 104 -21.04 -36.90 -21.36
CA LYS A 104 -21.94 -36.97 -20.19
C LYS A 104 -21.64 -35.93 -19.11
N LYS A 105 -22.45 -34.86 -19.19
CA LYS A 105 -22.88 -33.90 -18.17
C LYS A 105 -22.26 -33.97 -16.75
N ALA A 106 -21.79 -32.81 -16.30
CA ALA A 106 -21.85 -32.45 -14.88
C ALA A 106 -23.32 -32.24 -14.42
N ARG A 107 -23.57 -32.33 -13.11
CA ARG A 107 -24.68 -31.64 -12.44
C ARG A 107 -24.27 -31.21 -11.03
N THR A 108 -24.08 -29.91 -10.86
CA THR A 108 -24.27 -29.23 -9.57
C THR A 108 -25.73 -29.25 -9.18
N GLU A 109 -26.01 -29.37 -7.87
CA GLU A 109 -27.09 -28.59 -7.23
C GLU A 109 -26.96 -28.66 -5.70
N ALA A 110 -27.55 -27.68 -5.03
CA ALA A 110 -27.45 -27.47 -3.59
C ALA A 110 -28.69 -28.01 -2.84
N SER A 111 -28.55 -28.14 -1.53
CA SER A 111 -29.67 -28.17 -0.59
C SER A 111 -29.35 -27.21 0.57
N ALA A 112 -30.38 -26.74 1.27
CA ALA A 112 -30.33 -25.53 2.08
C ALA A 112 -30.47 -25.77 3.60
N ALA A 113 -30.12 -24.73 4.35
CA ALA A 113 -30.60 -24.38 5.69
C ALA A 113 -30.47 -25.42 6.82
N SER A 114 -29.65 -25.08 7.82
CA SER A 114 -29.89 -25.45 9.21
C SER A 114 -29.56 -24.25 10.09
N SER A 115 -30.53 -23.83 10.91
CA SER A 115 -30.35 -22.75 11.88
C SER A 115 -29.89 -23.35 13.21
N GLN A 116 -28.90 -22.72 13.86
CA GLN A 116 -28.66 -22.88 15.29
C GLN A 116 -28.43 -21.53 15.95
N GLU A 117 -28.83 -21.43 17.21
CA GLU A 117 -29.06 -20.18 17.90
C GLU A 117 -27.86 -19.67 18.70
N THR A 118 -27.93 -18.39 19.03
CA THR A 118 -27.10 -17.63 19.96
C THR A 118 -26.78 -18.38 21.24
N GLU A 119 -25.52 -18.32 21.70
CA GLU A 119 -25.18 -18.40 23.12
C GLU A 119 -24.38 -17.15 23.51
N VAL A 120 -24.75 -16.51 24.62
CA VAL A 120 -24.23 -15.20 25.04
C VAL A 120 -23.31 -15.39 26.24
N ILE A 121 -22.07 -14.90 26.14
CA ILE A 121 -21.09 -14.92 27.24
C ILE A 121 -20.75 -13.47 27.62
N ASP A 122 -21.22 -13.06 28.79
CA ASP A 122 -20.86 -11.80 29.45
C ASP A 122 -19.46 -11.91 30.08
N LEU A 123 -18.66 -10.85 29.95
CA LEU A 123 -17.30 -10.73 30.51
C LEU A 123 -17.08 -9.39 31.25
N THR A 124 -18.15 -8.78 31.79
CA THR A 124 -18.10 -7.52 32.54
C THR A 124 -17.54 -7.64 33.98
N THR A 125 -16.43 -8.37 34.19
CA THR A 125 -15.71 -8.36 35.49
C THR A 125 -14.19 -8.59 35.34
N PRO A 126 -13.32 -7.70 35.86
CA PRO A 126 -11.86 -7.85 35.77
C PRO A 126 -11.26 -8.73 36.89
N PRO A 127 -10.21 -9.53 36.61
CA PRO A 127 -9.51 -10.31 37.64
C PRO A 127 -8.62 -9.42 38.52
N ARG A 128 -8.75 -9.53 39.84
CA ARG A 128 -7.89 -8.84 40.82
C ARG A 128 -6.60 -9.61 41.11
N SER A 129 -5.55 -8.86 41.44
CA SER A 129 -4.22 -9.36 41.77
C SER A 129 -4.13 -10.06 43.14
N ARG A 130 -3.16 -10.97 43.28
CA ARG A 130 -2.61 -11.41 44.58
C ARG A 130 -1.08 -11.58 44.49
N LYS A 131 -0.42 -11.33 45.63
CA LYS A 131 1.03 -11.40 45.83
C LYS A 131 1.45 -12.68 46.57
N ASP A 132 2.73 -13.02 46.41
CA ASP A 132 3.67 -13.55 47.41
C ASP A 132 3.14 -14.34 48.62
N THR A 133 3.53 -15.61 48.72
CA THR A 133 3.95 -16.25 49.99
C THR A 133 5.04 -17.30 49.69
N ALA A 134 5.86 -17.68 50.68
CA ALA A 134 7.07 -18.48 50.45
C ALA A 134 7.29 -19.61 51.47
N ARG A 135 7.75 -20.77 50.97
CA ARG A 135 8.65 -21.81 51.55
C ARG A 135 8.45 -22.33 53.00
N PRO A 136 8.70 -23.64 53.27
CA PRO A 136 10.10 -24.06 53.50
C PRO A 136 10.54 -25.50 53.12
N LYS A 137 11.87 -25.69 53.23
CA LYS A 137 12.81 -26.76 52.84
C LYS A 137 12.64 -28.17 53.45
N LYS A 138 13.11 -29.21 52.71
CA LYS A 138 14.24 -30.20 52.95
C LYS A 138 14.19 -31.25 51.80
N GLY A 139 15.22 -31.83 51.16
CA GLY A 139 16.59 -32.31 51.51
C GLY A 139 16.55 -33.86 51.60
N ARG A 140 17.31 -34.74 50.89
CA ARG A 140 18.65 -34.79 50.22
C ARG A 140 18.57 -34.98 48.66
N ALA A 141 19.62 -35.14 47.80
CA ALA A 141 21.11 -35.17 47.85
C ALA A 141 21.90 -36.52 47.96
N ASP A 142 22.39 -37.09 46.83
CA ASP A 142 23.43 -38.16 46.70
C ASP A 142 24.28 -37.98 45.39
N ARG A 143 25.33 -38.79 45.13
CA ARG A 143 26.43 -38.52 44.15
C ARG A 143 26.84 -39.69 43.21
N GLU A 144 27.00 -39.37 41.90
CA GLU A 144 28.00 -39.88 40.91
C GLU A 144 28.09 -41.41 40.58
N PRO A 145 28.79 -41.87 39.50
CA PRO A 145 29.82 -41.22 38.66
C PRO A 145 29.63 -41.27 37.11
N SER A 146 30.66 -40.78 36.40
CA SER A 146 30.94 -40.72 34.94
C SER A 146 30.95 -42.11 34.20
N VAL A 147 31.01 -42.28 32.86
CA VAL A 147 31.90 -41.67 31.82
C VAL A 147 31.23 -41.59 30.38
N PRO A 148 31.88 -41.39 29.20
CA PRO A 148 31.54 -40.25 28.32
C PRO A 148 31.03 -40.59 26.89
N LYS A 149 30.64 -39.55 26.11
CA LYS A 149 30.74 -39.54 24.61
C LYS A 149 30.60 -38.14 23.96
N SER A 150 31.63 -37.78 23.17
CA SER A 150 31.76 -36.91 21.96
C SER A 150 30.77 -35.75 21.62
N PRO A 151 31.25 -34.63 21.02
CA PRO A 151 30.47 -33.39 20.80
C PRO A 151 29.99 -33.13 19.35
N THR A 152 28.88 -32.41 19.20
CA THR A 152 28.54 -31.46 18.10
C THR A 152 27.25 -30.68 18.49
N ALA A 153 26.94 -29.49 17.99
CA ALA A 153 27.68 -28.61 17.07
C ALA A 153 27.60 -27.13 17.55
N GLN A 154 28.68 -26.37 17.35
CA GLN A 154 28.68 -24.91 17.50
C GLN A 154 28.19 -24.24 16.21
N SER A 155 27.60 -23.05 16.31
CA SER A 155 27.10 -22.33 15.13
C SER A 155 28.24 -21.67 14.34
N GLN A 156 28.13 -21.69 13.01
CA GLN A 156 29.12 -21.13 12.08
C GLN A 156 29.28 -19.60 12.14
N GLY A 157 28.51 -18.91 12.99
CA GLY A 157 28.59 -17.46 13.19
C GLY A 157 29.74 -16.96 14.07
N GLN A 158 30.46 -17.86 14.77
CA GLN A 158 31.57 -17.45 15.65
C GLN A 158 32.95 -17.55 14.99
N SER A 159 33.25 -18.61 14.23
CA SER A 159 34.56 -18.80 13.60
C SER A 159 34.93 -17.72 12.57
N ILE A 160 33.93 -17.10 11.92
CA ILE A 160 34.16 -16.01 10.96
C ILE A 160 34.74 -14.75 11.65
N ARG A 161 34.45 -14.51 12.93
CA ARG A 161 35.01 -13.35 13.66
C ARG A 161 36.47 -13.52 14.05
N GLU A 162 36.93 -14.73 14.31
CA GLU A 162 38.32 -15.01 14.70
C GLU A 162 39.25 -15.07 13.48
N ILE A 163 38.74 -15.49 12.32
CA ILE A 163 39.50 -15.46 11.06
C ILE A 163 39.75 -14.03 10.57
N LEU A 164 38.78 -13.12 10.73
CA LEU A 164 38.89 -11.72 10.28
C LEU A 164 39.74 -10.81 11.19
N GLN A 165 40.42 -11.34 12.22
CA GLN A 165 41.24 -10.54 13.15
C GLN A 165 42.75 -10.75 13.05
N ASN A 166 43.24 -11.69 12.23
CA ASN A 166 44.68 -12.02 12.16
C ASN A 166 45.44 -11.45 10.95
N ASP A 167 44.77 -11.10 9.84
CA ASP A 167 45.42 -10.59 8.61
C ASP A 167 45.30 -9.05 8.44
N ALA A 168 45.76 -8.31 9.45
CA ALA A 168 45.97 -6.86 9.35
C ALA A 168 47.02 -6.36 10.37
N GLY A 169 48.31 -6.55 10.05
CA GLY A 169 49.44 -6.18 10.92
C GLY A 169 49.71 -4.68 11.05
N VAL A 170 48.77 -3.91 11.60
CA VAL A 170 48.88 -2.45 11.80
C VAL A 170 48.66 -2.08 13.28
N SER A 171 49.72 -1.63 13.94
CA SER A 171 49.69 -1.24 15.35
C SER A 171 49.17 0.19 15.56
N VAL A 172 48.00 0.32 16.19
CA VAL A 172 47.43 1.62 16.60
C VAL A 172 47.82 1.93 18.07
N PRO A 173 48.33 3.14 18.41
CA PRO A 173 48.70 3.48 19.79
C PRO A 173 47.53 3.47 20.78
N ARG A 174 47.81 3.16 22.05
CA ARG A 174 46.83 3.23 23.16
C ARG A 174 46.49 4.69 23.53
N GLY A 175 45.57 5.29 22.78
CA GLY A 175 44.81 6.45 23.26
C GLY A 175 43.76 6.04 24.31
N THR A 176 43.62 6.79 25.39
CA THR A 176 42.63 6.54 26.45
C THR A 176 41.22 6.91 25.98
N ALA A 177 40.53 5.95 25.37
CA ALA A 177 39.13 6.13 24.97
C ALA A 177 38.20 6.20 26.19
N ASN A 178 37.72 7.40 26.51
CA ASN A 178 36.48 7.55 27.28
C ASN A 178 35.37 6.78 26.54
N ARG A 179 34.77 5.78 27.20
CA ARG A 179 33.58 5.13 26.65
C ARG A 179 32.47 6.17 26.53
N PRO A 180 31.89 6.41 25.34
CA PRO A 180 30.56 6.98 25.27
C PRO A 180 29.64 6.04 26.04
N GLY A 181 28.90 6.58 27.01
CA GLY A 181 27.92 5.77 27.73
C GLY A 181 26.91 5.19 26.74
N LEU A 182 26.49 3.94 26.94
CA LEU A 182 25.33 3.41 26.22
C LEU A 182 24.17 4.35 26.51
N ALA A 183 23.70 5.08 25.49
CA ALA A 183 22.51 5.88 25.60
C ALA A 183 21.36 4.92 25.92
N SER A 184 20.85 4.99 27.15
CA SER A 184 19.62 4.29 27.54
C SER A 184 18.56 4.68 26.53
N SER A 185 18.05 3.71 25.77
CA SER A 185 16.93 3.91 24.85
C SER A 185 15.69 4.25 25.70
N ARG A 186 15.50 5.55 25.94
CA ARG A 186 14.32 6.07 26.63
C ARG A 186 13.11 5.55 25.87
N ARG A 187 12.28 4.77 26.55
CA ARG A 187 10.99 4.36 26.00
C ARG A 187 10.19 5.63 25.75
N ILE A 188 9.86 5.87 24.49
CA ILE A 188 8.94 6.92 24.09
C ILE A 188 7.55 6.35 24.34
N THR A 189 6.76 7.07 25.15
CA THR A 189 5.37 6.70 25.52
C THR A 189 4.41 7.87 25.33
N GLU A 190 4.93 9.03 24.93
CA GLU A 190 4.18 10.27 24.72
C GLU A 190 4.06 10.53 23.22
N PRO A 191 2.94 11.12 22.75
CA PRO A 191 2.82 11.52 21.34
C PRO A 191 3.92 12.50 20.95
N GLN A 192 4.45 12.34 19.74
CA GLN A 192 5.55 13.15 19.19
C GLN A 192 5.12 14.04 18.03
N TYR A 193 4.19 13.55 17.22
CA TYR A 193 3.78 14.15 15.95
C TYR A 193 2.36 14.72 16.04
N LEU A 194 2.09 15.55 17.05
CA LEU A 194 0.73 16.04 17.35
C LEU A 194 0.08 16.81 16.18
N ASP A 195 0.85 17.56 15.41
CA ASP A 195 0.37 18.41 14.31
C ASP A 195 0.65 17.84 12.92
N GLY A 196 1.16 16.61 12.87
CA GLY A 196 1.67 15.97 11.66
C GLY A 196 3.18 16.20 11.46
N ALA A 197 3.82 15.29 10.73
CA ALA A 197 5.19 15.46 10.24
C ALA A 197 5.42 14.59 8.99
N VAL A 198 6.17 15.09 8.01
CA VAL A 198 6.67 14.27 6.89
C VAL A 198 8.13 13.89 7.15
N LYS A 199 8.45 12.61 6.93
CA LYS A 199 9.79 12.02 7.09
C LYS A 199 10.17 11.24 5.83
N ARG A 200 11.45 11.20 5.50
CA ARG A 200 11.99 10.17 4.60
C ARG A 200 12.20 8.88 5.41
N THR A 201 12.18 7.71 4.77
CA THR A 201 12.73 6.52 5.44
C THR A 201 14.22 6.72 5.70
N TRP A 202 14.70 6.16 6.81
CA TRP A 202 16.14 6.02 7.06
C TRP A 202 16.75 5.12 5.97
N SER A 203 18.04 5.31 5.66
CA SER A 203 18.76 4.44 4.71
C SER A 203 20.19 4.14 5.17
N LEU A 204 20.60 2.86 5.07
CA LEU A 204 21.88 2.38 5.57
C LEU A 204 23.05 3.03 4.83
N GLY A 205 23.93 3.72 5.57
CA GLY A 205 25.12 4.39 5.02
C GLY A 205 24.97 5.90 4.81
N TYR A 206 23.76 6.44 5.02
CA TYR A 206 23.49 7.88 5.01
C TYR A 206 23.43 8.44 6.44
N PRO A 207 23.74 9.72 6.66
CA PRO A 207 23.58 10.36 7.96
C PRO A 207 22.10 10.37 8.39
N ARG A 208 21.84 10.34 9.72
CA ARG A 208 20.49 10.59 10.25
C ARG A 208 20.17 12.07 10.07
N ASP A 209 19.04 12.36 9.42
CA ASP A 209 18.52 13.72 9.25
C ASP A 209 17.01 13.79 9.59
N ASN A 210 16.16 14.35 8.74
CA ASN A 210 14.71 14.34 8.90
C ASN A 210 14.11 12.99 8.43
N ASP A 211 14.59 11.91 9.03
CA ASP A 211 14.29 10.53 8.65
C ASP A 211 13.57 9.74 9.75
N ILE A 212 13.11 8.53 9.42
CA ILE A 212 12.54 7.60 10.39
C ILE A 212 12.74 6.12 10.00
N LYS A 213 12.98 5.27 11.00
CA LYS A 213 13.01 3.80 10.87
C LYS A 213 11.65 3.18 11.16
N ILE A 214 11.39 1.97 10.67
CA ILE A 214 10.16 1.23 10.97
C ILE A 214 9.96 1.01 12.48
N GLU A 215 11.03 0.76 13.24
CA GLU A 215 10.95 0.59 14.71
C GLU A 215 10.62 1.91 15.44
N GLU A 216 11.01 3.05 14.87
CA GLU A 216 10.74 4.39 15.38
C GLU A 216 9.30 4.84 15.06
N VAL A 217 8.72 4.36 13.95
CA VAL A 217 7.29 4.44 13.65
C VAL A 217 6.51 3.57 14.64
N LEU A 218 6.83 2.27 14.73
CA LEU A 218 6.03 1.27 15.44
C LEU A 218 6.06 1.37 16.97
N GLN A 219 7.19 1.77 17.57
CA GLN A 219 7.37 1.90 19.02
C GLN A 219 6.81 0.71 19.82
N LYS A 220 7.20 -0.50 19.41
CA LYS A 220 6.67 -1.81 19.87
C LYS A 220 6.80 -2.13 21.37
N ALA A 221 7.25 -1.19 22.19
CA ALA A 221 7.35 -1.33 23.63
C ALA A 221 6.00 -1.11 24.36
N ASP A 222 5.03 -0.43 23.72
CA ASP A 222 3.67 -0.22 24.25
C ASP A 222 2.54 -0.29 23.19
N LEU A 223 2.85 -0.66 21.95
CA LEU A 223 1.89 -0.87 20.85
C LEU A 223 0.97 -2.08 21.12
N ASP A 224 -0.31 -1.83 21.43
CA ASP A 224 -1.31 -2.86 21.81
C ASP A 224 -2.06 -3.42 20.58
N HIS A 225 -2.52 -2.55 19.69
CA HIS A 225 -3.14 -2.94 18.41
C HIS A 225 -2.50 -2.20 17.24
N LEU A 226 -2.34 -2.88 16.10
CA LEU A 226 -1.88 -2.30 14.84
C LEU A 226 -2.80 -2.72 13.69
N LEU A 227 -3.40 -1.73 13.02
CA LEU A 227 -3.98 -1.89 11.70
C LEU A 227 -2.90 -1.57 10.65
N VAL A 228 -2.71 -2.46 9.68
CA VAL A 228 -1.63 -2.35 8.69
C VAL A 228 -2.12 -2.70 7.29
N SER A 229 -1.70 -1.91 6.31
CA SER A 229 -1.97 -2.08 4.88
C SER A 229 -0.67 -1.99 4.10
N SER A 230 -0.47 -2.89 3.13
CA SER A 230 0.63 -2.82 2.16
C SER A 230 0.26 -3.52 0.86
N PHE A 231 1.11 -3.34 -0.16
CA PHE A 231 1.07 -4.12 -1.41
C PHE A 231 1.98 -5.34 -1.32
N ASN A 232 3.30 -5.13 -1.20
CA ASN A 232 4.25 -6.19 -0.88
C ASN A 232 4.50 -6.22 0.65
N PHE A 233 4.61 -7.42 1.21
CA PHE A 233 4.65 -7.65 2.65
C PHE A 233 5.52 -8.88 2.94
N ASP A 234 6.81 -8.64 3.22
CA ASP A 234 7.72 -9.67 3.71
C ASP A 234 7.38 -9.99 5.17
N THR A 235 6.68 -11.10 5.37
CA THR A 235 6.24 -11.56 6.69
C THR A 235 7.38 -12.10 7.57
N GLU A 236 8.52 -12.52 6.99
CA GLU A 236 9.69 -12.94 7.77
C GLU A 236 10.45 -11.72 8.30
N TRP A 237 10.77 -10.75 7.43
CA TRP A 237 11.33 -9.45 7.85
C TRP A 237 10.44 -8.77 8.89
N TRP A 238 9.12 -8.70 8.63
CA TRP A 238 8.16 -8.08 9.53
C TRP A 238 8.15 -8.71 10.93
N SER A 239 8.31 -10.03 11.03
CA SER A 239 8.39 -10.74 12.30
C SER A 239 9.57 -10.32 13.19
N THR A 240 10.61 -9.69 12.62
CA THR A 240 11.70 -9.07 13.38
C THR A 240 11.31 -7.68 13.92
N LYS A 241 10.41 -6.98 13.22
CA LYS A 241 10.03 -5.60 13.48
C LYS A 241 8.97 -5.47 14.55
N ILE A 242 7.99 -6.37 14.63
CA ILE A 242 6.92 -6.36 15.65
C ILE A 242 7.11 -7.47 16.69
N ASP A 243 6.41 -7.40 17.83
CA ASP A 243 6.27 -8.56 18.75
C ASP A 243 4.82 -9.08 18.67
N SER A 244 4.60 -10.03 17.76
CA SER A 244 3.28 -10.63 17.53
C SER A 244 2.71 -11.39 18.73
N LYS A 245 3.48 -11.60 19.81
CA LYS A 245 2.95 -12.21 21.05
C LYS A 245 2.22 -11.22 21.95
N VAL A 246 2.52 -9.93 21.78
CA VAL A 246 1.98 -8.83 22.59
C VAL A 246 1.08 -7.93 21.75
N THR A 247 1.54 -7.51 20.57
CA THR A 247 0.79 -6.62 19.68
C THR A 247 -0.20 -7.39 18.81
N LYS A 248 -1.49 -7.05 18.93
CA LYS A 248 -2.53 -7.57 18.04
C LYS A 248 -2.51 -6.86 16.71
N GLN A 249 -2.74 -7.61 15.64
CA GLN A 249 -2.61 -7.10 14.28
C GLN A 249 -3.89 -7.35 13.48
N THR A 250 -4.28 -6.36 12.68
CA THR A 250 -5.24 -6.53 11.58
C THR A 250 -4.53 -6.14 10.29
N TRP A 251 -4.29 -7.11 9.42
CA TRP A 251 -3.68 -6.88 8.11
C TRP A 251 -4.79 -6.69 7.08
N ILE A 252 -4.76 -5.56 6.37
CA ILE A 252 -5.58 -5.27 5.20
C ILE A 252 -4.75 -5.64 3.97
N VAL A 253 -5.21 -6.65 3.25
CA VAL A 253 -4.55 -7.19 2.06
C VAL A 253 -5.60 -7.43 0.97
N GLY A 254 -5.21 -7.41 -0.29
CA GLY A 254 -6.14 -7.63 -1.40
C GLY A 254 -5.43 -8.29 -2.57
N SER A 255 -6.06 -9.35 -3.09
CA SER A 255 -5.60 -10.09 -4.26
C SER A 255 -6.80 -10.42 -5.15
N SER A 256 -6.66 -10.21 -6.46
CA SER A 256 -7.59 -10.70 -7.48
C SER A 256 -7.36 -12.19 -7.83
N ASN A 257 -6.21 -12.75 -7.44
CA ASN A 257 -5.94 -14.20 -7.49
C ASN A 257 -6.51 -14.87 -6.22
N GLU A 258 -7.43 -15.82 -6.42
CA GLU A 258 -8.10 -16.58 -5.37
C GLU A 258 -7.15 -17.51 -4.59
N GLU A 259 -6.11 -18.07 -5.22
CA GLU A 259 -5.11 -18.91 -4.53
C GLU A 259 -4.37 -18.07 -3.47
N VAL A 260 -3.91 -16.87 -3.85
CA VAL A 260 -3.21 -15.93 -2.94
C VAL A 260 -4.16 -15.35 -1.89
N ALA A 261 -5.44 -15.11 -2.22
CA ALA A 261 -6.43 -14.69 -1.23
C ALA A 261 -6.71 -15.80 -0.18
N ALA A 262 -6.68 -17.07 -0.59
CA ALA A 262 -6.77 -18.21 0.32
C ALA A 262 -5.51 -18.37 1.20
N GLU A 263 -4.30 -18.15 0.65
CA GLU A 263 -3.07 -18.10 1.44
C GLU A 263 -3.13 -17.00 2.53
N TRP A 264 -3.59 -15.80 2.19
CA TRP A 264 -3.79 -14.73 3.19
C TRP A 264 -4.78 -15.13 4.29
N ASN A 265 -5.90 -15.80 3.95
CA ASN A 265 -6.85 -16.28 4.97
C ASN A 265 -6.26 -17.30 5.95
N MET A 266 -5.14 -17.96 5.62
CA MET A 266 -4.43 -18.87 6.52
C MET A 266 -3.46 -18.16 7.49
N ALA A 267 -3.15 -16.88 7.28
CA ALA A 267 -2.21 -16.12 8.12
C ALA A 267 -2.54 -16.13 9.63
N PRO A 268 -3.82 -16.08 10.11
CA PRO A 268 -4.15 -16.22 11.52
C PRO A 268 -3.84 -17.59 12.15
N VAL A 269 -3.58 -18.61 11.32
CA VAL A 269 -3.13 -19.95 11.76
C VAL A 269 -1.60 -20.01 11.87
N LEU A 270 -0.91 -19.19 11.08
CA LEU A 270 0.56 -19.13 11.02
C LEU A 270 1.16 -18.10 12.00
N TYR A 271 0.42 -17.06 12.34
CA TYR A 271 0.91 -15.90 13.09
C TYR A 271 0.02 -15.57 14.29
N GLU A 272 0.58 -15.67 15.51
CA GLU A 272 -0.09 -15.31 16.76
C GLU A 272 -0.62 -13.85 16.71
N ASN A 273 -1.82 -13.64 17.26
CA ASN A 273 -2.52 -12.35 17.32
C ASN A 273 -2.76 -11.61 15.97
N VAL A 274 -2.56 -12.26 14.82
CA VAL A 274 -2.91 -11.71 13.50
C VAL A 274 -4.38 -12.00 13.16
N SER A 275 -5.03 -11.01 12.56
CA SER A 275 -6.36 -11.12 11.93
C SER A 275 -6.31 -10.46 10.56
N ILE A 276 -7.14 -10.93 9.61
CA ILE A 276 -7.11 -10.48 8.22
C ILE A 276 -8.40 -9.73 7.88
N SER A 277 -8.28 -8.73 7.02
CA SER A 277 -9.37 -8.15 6.24
C SER A 277 -8.97 -8.20 4.77
N LEU A 278 -9.68 -9.00 3.98
CA LEU A 278 -9.52 -9.02 2.52
C LEU A 278 -10.31 -7.86 1.91
N ALA A 279 -9.64 -6.96 1.20
CA ALA A 279 -10.29 -5.97 0.36
C ALA A 279 -10.94 -6.65 -0.85
N ASP A 280 -12.13 -6.21 -1.28
CA ASP A 280 -12.81 -6.83 -2.42
C ASP A 280 -12.14 -6.44 -3.75
N MET A 281 -11.46 -7.40 -4.36
CA MET A 281 -10.79 -7.27 -5.65
C MET A 281 -11.59 -7.91 -6.80
N LYS A 282 -12.83 -8.38 -6.57
CA LYS A 282 -13.60 -9.11 -7.59
C LYS A 282 -13.96 -8.20 -8.76
N GLY A 283 -13.54 -8.60 -9.97
CA GLY A 283 -13.69 -7.79 -11.18
C GLY A 283 -12.77 -6.55 -11.24
N VAL A 284 -11.90 -6.35 -10.26
CA VAL A 284 -10.95 -5.23 -10.20
C VAL A 284 -9.61 -5.67 -10.81
N ASN A 285 -9.38 -5.32 -12.08
CA ASN A 285 -8.09 -5.56 -12.74
C ASN A 285 -7.05 -4.49 -12.34
N GLY A 286 -6.52 -4.62 -11.12
CA GLY A 286 -5.50 -3.75 -10.52
C GLY A 286 -5.11 -4.22 -9.12
N ASN A 287 -4.49 -3.35 -8.31
CA ASN A 287 -3.81 -3.75 -7.07
C ASN A 287 -4.46 -3.20 -5.78
N HIS A 288 -4.31 -3.92 -4.68
CA HIS A 288 -4.42 -3.32 -3.35
C HIS A 288 -3.09 -2.61 -3.00
N HIS A 289 -2.97 -1.33 -3.37
CA HIS A 289 -1.69 -0.61 -3.37
C HIS A 289 -1.53 0.38 -2.18
N ALA A 290 -2.60 0.67 -1.46
CA ALA A 290 -2.63 1.49 -0.24
C ALA A 290 -1.67 0.99 0.86
N LYS A 291 -0.99 1.93 1.53
CA LYS A 291 0.12 1.67 2.46
C LYS A 291 0.03 2.57 3.70
N PHE A 292 -0.26 1.96 4.84
CA PHE A 292 -0.37 2.67 6.12
C PHE A 292 -0.20 1.76 7.33
N LEU A 293 0.18 2.36 8.45
CA LEU A 293 0.33 1.77 9.78
C LEU A 293 -0.44 2.63 10.78
N ILE A 294 -1.52 2.10 11.36
CA ILE A 294 -2.36 2.79 12.34
C ILE A 294 -2.24 2.05 13.67
N GLY A 295 -1.38 2.56 14.55
CA GLY A 295 -0.94 1.93 15.80
C GLY A 295 -1.58 2.56 17.03
N ALA A 296 -2.24 1.75 17.86
CA ALA A 296 -2.83 2.18 19.11
C ALA A 296 -1.85 1.97 20.28
N HIS A 297 -1.40 3.08 20.85
CA HIS A 297 -0.57 3.15 22.07
C HIS A 297 -1.46 3.47 23.29
N PRO A 298 -0.95 3.41 24.53
CA PRO A 298 -1.76 3.71 25.71
C PRO A 298 -2.29 5.15 25.72
N LYS A 299 -1.48 6.11 25.23
CA LYS A 299 -1.79 7.56 25.27
C LYS A 299 -2.26 8.18 23.95
N TYR A 300 -2.09 7.50 22.81
CA TYR A 300 -2.38 8.08 21.49
C TYR A 300 -2.62 7.01 20.41
N LEU A 301 -3.18 7.41 19.28
CA LEU A 301 -3.21 6.67 18.02
C LEU A 301 -2.19 7.27 17.07
N ARG A 302 -1.19 6.50 16.66
CA ARG A 302 -0.30 6.89 15.57
C ARG A 302 -0.94 6.52 14.24
N ILE A 303 -1.04 7.47 13.33
CA ILE A 303 -1.41 7.25 11.93
C ILE A 303 -0.17 7.54 11.09
N ALA A 304 0.38 6.52 10.45
CA ALA A 304 1.45 6.66 9.47
C ALA A 304 0.94 6.27 8.08
N ILE A 305 1.08 7.17 7.10
CA ILE A 305 0.72 6.96 5.69
C ILE A 305 2.01 7.01 4.88
N THR A 306 2.27 6.05 3.99
CA THR A 306 3.61 5.91 3.38
C THR A 306 3.57 5.44 1.93
N SER A 307 4.67 5.64 1.20
CA SER A 307 4.94 4.99 -0.07
C SER A 307 5.63 3.61 0.06
N ALA A 308 6.18 3.31 1.23
CA ALA A 308 6.95 2.10 1.51
C ALA A 308 6.07 0.84 1.60
N ASN A 309 6.49 -0.22 0.91
CA ASN A 309 6.07 -1.59 1.23
C ASN A 309 6.64 -2.04 2.59
N LEU A 310 6.24 -3.21 3.07
CA LEU A 310 6.77 -3.80 4.30
C LEU A 310 7.85 -4.81 3.96
N THR A 311 9.03 -4.29 3.57
CA THR A 311 10.22 -5.05 3.16
C THR A 311 11.49 -4.31 3.62
N GLU A 312 12.62 -5.02 3.77
CA GLU A 312 13.87 -4.41 4.26
C GLU A 312 14.39 -3.26 3.37
N TRP A 313 14.17 -3.34 2.06
CA TRP A 313 14.70 -2.36 1.11
C TRP A 313 13.91 -1.06 1.10
N ASP A 314 12.58 -1.09 1.21
CA ASP A 314 11.75 0.12 1.20
C ASP A 314 11.93 0.96 2.48
N TRP A 315 12.31 0.31 3.59
CA TRP A 315 12.73 0.93 4.85
C TRP A 315 14.26 1.12 4.94
N GLY A 316 14.96 1.00 3.80
CA GLY A 316 16.34 1.42 3.59
C GLY A 316 17.42 0.59 4.28
N GLU A 317 17.12 -0.59 4.83
CA GLU A 317 18.13 -1.46 5.45
C GLU A 317 19.17 -1.97 4.44
N SER A 318 18.81 -2.07 3.16
CA SER A 318 19.74 -2.36 2.06
C SER A 318 20.62 -1.15 1.65
N GLY A 319 20.24 0.08 2.03
CA GLY A 319 20.94 1.31 1.66
C GLY A 319 20.84 1.69 0.17
N ARG A 320 19.84 1.17 -0.56
CA ARG A 320 19.66 1.35 -2.01
C ARG A 320 18.42 2.15 -2.40
N MET A 321 17.39 2.15 -1.56
CA MET A 321 16.08 2.76 -1.81
C MET A 321 15.71 3.69 -0.65
N GLU A 322 14.89 4.70 -0.92
CA GLU A 322 14.14 5.46 0.09
C GLU A 322 12.67 5.64 -0.29
N ASN A 323 11.88 5.99 0.73
CA ASN A 323 10.45 6.20 0.68
C ASN A 323 10.07 7.40 1.57
N THR A 324 8.79 7.79 1.55
CA THR A 324 8.29 8.89 2.38
C THR A 324 7.18 8.39 3.32
N VAL A 325 7.13 8.96 4.53
CA VAL A 325 6.17 8.63 5.59
C VAL A 325 5.60 9.94 6.13
N PHE A 326 4.29 10.14 6.04
CA PHE A 326 3.58 11.11 6.87
C PHE A 326 3.19 10.44 8.19
N LEU A 327 3.31 11.13 9.32
CA LEU A 327 2.99 10.68 10.67
C LEU A 327 2.14 11.72 11.39
N ILE A 328 1.09 11.29 12.09
CA ILE A 328 0.40 12.11 13.11
C ILE A 328 0.02 11.26 14.33
N ASP A 329 0.14 11.83 15.53
CA ASP A 329 -0.19 11.19 16.80
C ASP A 329 -1.44 11.85 17.43
N LEU A 330 -2.57 11.16 17.41
CA LEU A 330 -3.85 11.64 17.94
C LEU A 330 -4.00 11.28 19.42
N PRO A 331 -4.13 12.23 20.37
CA PRO A 331 -4.28 11.94 21.79
C PRO A 331 -5.48 11.03 22.08
N ARG A 332 -5.31 10.09 23.02
CA ARG A 332 -6.43 9.27 23.53
C ARG A 332 -7.31 10.13 24.45
N LEU A 333 -8.62 10.00 24.29
CA LEU A 333 -9.62 10.62 25.17
C LEU A 333 -9.66 9.95 26.55
N PRO A 334 -10.12 10.64 27.61
CA PRO A 334 -10.38 10.04 28.91
C PRO A 334 -11.30 8.81 28.82
N ASP A 335 -11.10 7.83 29.71
CA ASP A 335 -11.89 6.59 29.71
C ASP A 335 -13.40 6.88 29.80
N GLY A 336 -14.17 6.24 28.91
CA GLY A 336 -15.61 6.45 28.76
C GLY A 336 -16.01 7.61 27.83
N GLN A 337 -15.07 8.44 27.36
CA GLN A 337 -15.34 9.47 26.36
C GLN A 337 -15.06 8.98 24.93
N THR A 338 -15.85 9.48 23.98
CA THR A 338 -15.69 9.23 22.54
C THR A 338 -16.11 10.45 21.72
N THR A 339 -15.34 10.76 20.69
CA THR A 339 -15.66 11.71 19.61
C THR A 339 -16.93 11.25 18.87
N SER A 340 -17.92 12.12 18.63
CA SER A 340 -19.07 11.78 17.78
C SER A 340 -18.65 11.61 16.32
N GLU A 341 -19.39 10.86 15.51
CA GLU A 341 -19.09 10.77 14.06
C GLU A 341 -19.15 12.16 13.38
N ASP A 342 -20.00 13.05 13.88
CA ASP A 342 -20.10 14.44 13.42
C ASP A 342 -18.89 15.30 13.81
N ASP A 343 -18.23 15.01 14.93
CA ASP A 343 -17.05 15.76 15.43
C ASP A 343 -15.77 15.41 14.64
N PHE A 344 -15.77 14.33 13.85
CA PHE A 344 -14.62 14.00 13.01
C PHE A 344 -14.38 15.11 11.96
N THR A 345 -13.11 15.46 11.81
CA THR A 345 -12.59 16.34 10.76
C THR A 345 -12.78 15.74 9.36
N PRO A 346 -12.61 16.51 8.27
CA PRO A 346 -12.63 15.97 6.91
C PRO A 346 -11.65 14.81 6.71
N PHE A 347 -10.40 14.95 7.19
CA PHE A 347 -9.41 13.88 7.23
C PHE A 347 -9.94 12.61 7.92
N GLY A 348 -10.49 12.76 9.12
CA GLY A 348 -10.99 11.63 9.90
C GLY A 348 -12.19 10.94 9.25
N LYS A 349 -13.12 11.71 8.67
CA LYS A 349 -14.32 11.17 7.99
C LYS A 349 -13.96 10.37 6.74
N GLU A 350 -13.00 10.83 5.94
CA GLU A 350 -12.52 10.08 4.78
C GLU A 350 -11.69 8.86 5.17
N LEU A 351 -10.77 8.98 6.15
CA LEU A 351 -9.98 7.84 6.62
C LEU A 351 -10.85 6.73 7.23
N ARG A 352 -11.84 7.10 8.06
CA ARG A 352 -12.79 6.14 8.65
C ARG A 352 -13.61 5.44 7.57
N TYR A 353 -14.15 6.18 6.60
CA TYR A 353 -14.90 5.60 5.46
C TYR A 353 -14.04 4.67 4.61
N TYR A 354 -12.78 5.01 4.35
CA TYR A 354 -11.86 4.13 3.64
C TYR A 354 -11.63 2.82 4.42
N ILE A 355 -11.35 2.90 5.72
CA ILE A 355 -11.18 1.72 6.59
C ILE A 355 -12.47 0.88 6.66
N GLN A 356 -13.65 1.51 6.70
CA GLN A 356 -14.94 0.81 6.61
C GLN A 356 -15.13 0.10 5.25
N SER A 357 -14.62 0.69 4.17
CA SER A 357 -14.71 0.14 2.81
C SER A 357 -13.76 -1.03 2.56
N VAL A 358 -12.64 -1.13 3.29
CA VAL A 358 -11.66 -2.24 3.15
C VAL A 358 -11.57 -3.16 4.38
N THR A 359 -12.42 -2.97 5.40
CA THR A 359 -12.50 -3.87 6.56
C THR A 359 -13.92 -4.26 6.93
N HIS A 360 -14.19 -5.57 6.99
CA HIS A 360 -15.46 -6.11 7.51
C HIS A 360 -15.46 -6.16 9.07
N ARG A 361 -14.90 -5.13 9.72
CA ARG A 361 -14.60 -5.13 11.17
C ARG A 361 -15.12 -3.85 11.84
N PRO A 362 -16.44 -3.71 12.10
CA PRO A 362 -17.02 -2.49 12.65
C PRO A 362 -16.40 -2.08 14.01
N ASN A 363 -16.06 -3.04 14.87
CA ASN A 363 -15.41 -2.76 16.17
C ASN A 363 -14.05 -2.05 16.04
N LEU A 364 -13.32 -2.28 14.94
CA LEU A 364 -12.06 -1.57 14.63
C LEU A 364 -12.36 -0.10 14.28
N CYS A 365 -13.34 0.13 13.40
CA CYS A 365 -13.77 1.47 13.01
C CYS A 365 -14.34 2.27 14.20
N ASN A 366 -15.00 1.59 15.14
CA ASN A 366 -15.52 2.19 16.37
C ASN A 366 -14.42 2.47 17.42
N SER A 367 -13.27 1.80 17.33
CA SER A 367 -12.13 2.09 18.21
C SER A 367 -11.48 3.46 17.92
N LEU A 368 -11.62 3.96 16.69
CA LEU A 368 -11.15 5.28 16.24
C LEU A 368 -11.86 6.44 16.96
N LEU A 369 -13.08 6.20 17.49
CA LEU A 369 -13.86 7.19 18.25
C LEU A 369 -13.19 7.56 19.60
N LYS A 370 -12.22 6.78 20.07
CA LYS A 370 -11.55 6.95 21.39
C LYS A 370 -10.38 7.95 21.39
N PHE A 371 -10.22 8.73 20.33
CA PHE A 371 -9.10 9.63 20.11
C PHE A 371 -9.57 11.01 19.66
N ASP A 372 -8.80 12.05 19.98
CA ASP A 372 -9.06 13.41 19.54
C ASP A 372 -8.55 13.63 18.11
N TRP A 373 -9.48 13.94 17.20
CA TRP A 373 -9.19 14.23 15.79
C TRP A 373 -8.98 15.74 15.53
N SER A 374 -9.05 16.60 16.55
CA SER A 374 -9.02 18.06 16.40
C SER A 374 -7.78 18.59 15.65
N ARG A 375 -6.63 17.91 15.76
CA ARG A 375 -5.37 18.23 15.09
C ARG A 375 -5.22 17.67 13.68
N THR A 376 -6.28 17.13 13.06
CA THR A 376 -6.28 16.83 11.61
C THR A 376 -7.19 17.76 10.81
N LYS A 377 -7.55 18.94 11.35
CA LYS A 377 -8.39 19.95 10.67
C LYS A 377 -7.69 20.57 9.45
N HIS A 378 -6.37 20.74 9.52
CA HIS A 378 -5.53 21.25 8.43
C HIS A 378 -5.05 20.16 7.47
N LEU A 379 -5.66 18.99 7.47
CA LEU A 379 -5.25 17.86 6.63
C LEU A 379 -6.46 17.29 5.88
N ALA A 380 -6.20 16.67 4.73
CA ALA A 380 -7.22 15.90 4.03
C ALA A 380 -6.67 14.51 3.65
N PHE A 381 -7.44 13.47 3.95
CA PHE A 381 -7.11 12.10 3.54
C PHE A 381 -7.70 11.86 2.14
N VAL A 382 -6.86 11.43 1.21
CA VAL A 382 -7.25 11.19 -0.20
C VAL A 382 -7.01 9.73 -0.52
N HIS A 383 -7.99 9.10 -1.14
CA HIS A 383 -7.98 7.66 -1.40
C HIS A 383 -8.52 7.33 -2.79
N SER A 384 -8.21 6.10 -3.21
CA SER A 384 -8.93 5.42 -4.27
C SER A 384 -9.47 4.11 -3.75
N LEU A 385 -10.74 3.83 -4.02
CA LEU A 385 -11.36 2.52 -3.82
C LEU A 385 -11.44 1.80 -5.17
N GLY A 386 -10.98 0.55 -5.23
CA GLY A 386 -11.04 -0.26 -6.44
C GLY A 386 -12.47 -0.43 -6.97
N GLY A 387 -12.57 -0.56 -8.29
CA GLY A 387 -13.83 -0.74 -9.01
C GLY A 387 -14.53 0.57 -9.42
N PRO A 388 -15.73 0.47 -10.03
CA PRO A 388 -16.54 1.60 -10.40
C PRO A 388 -17.28 2.19 -9.18
N ARG A 389 -17.34 3.52 -9.11
CA ARG A 389 -18.11 4.31 -8.13
C ARG A 389 -18.97 5.34 -8.85
N THR A 390 -20.16 5.62 -8.34
CA THR A 390 -21.14 6.58 -8.87
C THR A 390 -21.70 7.45 -7.74
N GLY A 391 -22.47 8.50 -8.06
CA GLY A 391 -23.12 9.34 -7.04
C GLY A 391 -22.12 10.02 -6.09
N GLU A 392 -22.36 9.94 -4.78
CA GLU A 392 -21.44 10.52 -3.78
C GLU A 392 -20.09 9.80 -3.72
N ASP A 393 -20.06 8.45 -3.79
CA ASP A 393 -18.80 7.69 -3.77
C ASP A 393 -17.84 8.12 -4.90
N ALA A 394 -18.39 8.46 -6.07
CA ALA A 394 -17.60 9.00 -7.19
C ALA A 394 -16.94 10.35 -6.86
N GLN A 395 -17.54 11.17 -5.99
CA GLN A 395 -17.00 12.47 -5.56
C GLN A 395 -15.98 12.36 -4.42
N ARG A 396 -15.73 11.15 -3.89
CA ARG A 396 -14.83 10.90 -2.75
C ARG A 396 -13.54 10.15 -3.12
N THR A 397 -13.58 9.36 -4.19
CA THR A 397 -12.45 8.55 -4.69
C THR A 397 -11.66 9.28 -5.79
N GLY A 398 -10.36 9.02 -5.92
CA GLY A 398 -9.56 9.40 -7.09
C GLY A 398 -9.54 10.91 -7.42
N LEU A 399 -9.65 11.26 -8.71
CA LEU A 399 -9.60 12.66 -9.16
C LEU A 399 -10.65 13.59 -8.53
N PRO A 400 -11.96 13.23 -8.43
CA PRO A 400 -12.91 14.04 -7.67
C PRO A 400 -12.59 14.12 -6.18
N GLY A 401 -12.10 13.01 -5.58
CA GLY A 401 -11.64 13.00 -4.19
C GLY A 401 -10.52 14.01 -3.92
N LEU A 402 -9.56 14.12 -4.84
CA LEU A 402 -8.51 15.14 -4.80
C LEU A 402 -9.10 16.56 -4.92
N SER A 403 -9.97 16.82 -5.90
CA SER A 403 -10.67 18.11 -6.06
C SER A 403 -11.41 18.54 -4.79
N ARG A 404 -12.13 17.60 -4.16
CA ARG A 404 -12.88 17.82 -2.92
C ARG A 404 -11.94 18.09 -1.74
N ALA A 405 -10.83 17.37 -1.63
CA ALA A 405 -9.82 17.59 -0.58
C ALA A 405 -9.13 18.96 -0.68
N ILE A 406 -8.75 19.38 -1.89
CA ILE A 406 -8.13 20.70 -2.14
C ILE A 406 -9.09 21.83 -1.73
N ARG A 407 -10.37 21.75 -2.14
CA ARG A 407 -11.40 22.72 -1.73
C ARG A 407 -11.68 22.70 -0.22
N GLN A 408 -11.73 21.52 0.41
CA GLN A 408 -11.96 21.41 1.87
C GLN A 408 -10.86 22.04 2.71
N LEU A 409 -9.66 22.22 2.15
CA LEU A 409 -8.53 22.90 2.77
C LEU A 409 -8.39 24.38 2.34
N ASN A 410 -9.28 24.88 1.49
CA ASN A 410 -9.20 26.20 0.84
C ASN A 410 -7.87 26.41 0.08
N LEU A 411 -7.35 25.34 -0.54
CA LEU A 411 -6.14 25.31 -1.37
C LEU A 411 -6.42 25.41 -2.88
N ASP A 412 -7.65 25.74 -3.25
CA ASP A 412 -8.05 25.98 -4.63
C ASP A 412 -7.27 27.16 -5.24
N SER A 413 -7.10 27.14 -6.56
CA SER A 413 -6.20 28.08 -7.26
C SER A 413 -6.67 28.44 -8.66
N THR A 414 -6.26 29.61 -9.14
CA THR A 414 -6.47 30.09 -10.51
C THR A 414 -5.31 29.65 -11.42
N VAL A 415 -4.09 29.68 -10.89
CA VAL A 415 -2.85 29.20 -11.53
C VAL A 415 -2.17 28.19 -10.59
N LEU A 416 -1.67 27.08 -11.14
CA LEU A 416 -1.00 26.02 -10.39
C LEU A 416 0.11 25.36 -11.21
N GLU A 417 1.30 25.28 -10.65
CA GLU A 417 2.35 24.35 -11.05
C GLU A 417 2.27 23.07 -10.21
N VAL A 418 2.40 21.92 -10.87
CA VAL A 418 2.47 20.59 -10.26
C VAL A 418 3.79 19.93 -10.63
N ASP A 419 4.59 19.60 -9.62
CA ASP A 419 5.80 18.79 -9.71
C ASP A 419 5.50 17.40 -9.10
N TYR A 420 5.30 16.37 -9.92
CA TYR A 420 4.87 15.02 -9.48
C TYR A 420 5.98 13.98 -9.64
N ALA A 421 6.57 13.56 -8.53
CA ALA A 421 7.47 12.41 -8.45
C ALA A 421 6.72 11.08 -8.23
N THR A 422 7.05 10.07 -9.02
CA THR A 422 6.38 8.78 -9.04
C THR A 422 7.36 7.64 -9.31
N SER A 423 7.12 6.46 -8.74
CA SER A 423 7.94 5.27 -8.99
C SER A 423 7.35 4.35 -10.08
N SER A 424 6.11 4.62 -10.52
CA SER A 424 5.49 3.95 -11.66
C SER A 424 4.80 4.96 -12.56
N LEU A 425 4.71 4.66 -13.85
CA LEU A 425 4.04 5.49 -14.84
C LEU A 425 3.05 4.67 -15.66
N GLY A 426 1.81 5.16 -15.73
CA GLY A 426 0.78 4.62 -16.62
C GLY A 426 0.99 4.98 -18.10
N ALA A 427 0.10 4.50 -18.96
CA ALA A 427 -0.08 5.05 -20.30
C ALA A 427 -0.65 6.48 -20.21
N LEU A 428 0.23 7.47 -20.07
CA LEU A 428 -0.19 8.86 -19.89
C LEU A 428 -0.69 9.49 -21.19
N SER A 429 -1.74 10.29 -21.04
CA SER A 429 -2.24 11.21 -22.05
C SER A 429 -2.24 12.64 -21.48
N ARG A 430 -2.16 13.64 -22.36
CA ARG A 430 -2.27 15.06 -22.01
C ARG A 430 -3.64 15.36 -21.42
N GLY A 431 -4.68 14.71 -21.94
CA GLY A 431 -6.04 14.79 -21.42
C GLY A 431 -6.15 14.37 -19.96
N PHE A 432 -5.58 13.21 -19.61
CA PHE A 432 -5.54 12.73 -18.22
C PHE A 432 -4.69 13.64 -17.32
N MET A 433 -3.52 14.10 -17.78
CA MET A 433 -2.71 15.05 -17.02
C MET A 433 -3.42 16.39 -16.80
N LYS A 434 -4.20 16.88 -17.77
CA LYS A 434 -5.03 18.09 -17.60
C LYS A 434 -6.20 17.85 -16.63
N GLN A 435 -6.85 16.69 -16.65
CA GLN A 435 -7.84 16.33 -15.63
C GLN A 435 -7.23 16.28 -14.22
N LEU A 436 -6.02 15.73 -14.07
CA LEU A 436 -5.31 15.72 -12.78
C LEU A 436 -4.92 17.13 -12.34
N LEU A 437 -4.44 18.00 -13.24
CA LEU A 437 -4.16 19.40 -12.92
C LEU A 437 -5.43 20.16 -12.49
N THR A 438 -6.56 19.92 -13.15
CA THR A 438 -7.87 20.47 -12.76
C THR A 438 -8.31 19.97 -11.37
N ALA A 439 -8.15 18.68 -11.06
CA ALA A 439 -8.37 18.17 -9.70
C ALA A 439 -7.43 18.80 -8.65
N ALA A 440 -6.15 18.94 -8.99
CA ALA A 440 -5.12 19.54 -8.14
C ALA A 440 -5.38 21.04 -7.86
N LYS A 441 -6.07 21.74 -8.77
CA LYS A 441 -6.57 23.11 -8.58
C LYS A 441 -7.84 23.22 -7.71
N GLY A 442 -8.46 22.10 -7.34
CA GLY A 442 -9.78 22.08 -6.68
C GLY A 442 -10.98 22.26 -7.63
N GLU A 443 -10.75 22.39 -8.94
CA GLU A 443 -11.82 22.49 -9.95
C GLU A 443 -12.62 21.17 -10.04
N GLU A 444 -13.87 21.22 -10.52
CA GLU A 444 -14.63 19.99 -10.80
C GLU A 444 -14.08 19.29 -12.05
N VAL A 445 -13.75 18.00 -11.92
CA VAL A 445 -13.27 17.19 -13.05
C VAL A 445 -14.42 16.59 -13.85
N THR A 446 -14.40 16.82 -15.16
CA THR A 446 -15.45 16.39 -16.10
C THR A 446 -15.00 15.25 -17.00
N VAL A 447 -15.98 14.56 -17.60
CA VAL A 447 -15.74 13.44 -18.52
C VAL A 447 -15.23 13.97 -19.87
N THR A 448 -13.95 13.75 -20.16
CA THR A 448 -13.31 14.14 -21.42
C THR A 448 -13.58 13.11 -22.52
N LYS A 449 -13.91 13.58 -23.73
CA LYS A 449 -13.97 12.74 -24.94
C LYS A 449 -12.56 12.43 -25.43
N GLU A 450 -12.36 11.32 -26.13
CA GLU A 450 -11.04 10.86 -26.61
C GLU A 450 -10.27 11.90 -27.44
N LYS A 451 -10.98 12.75 -28.21
CA LYS A 451 -10.40 13.84 -29.00
C LYS A 451 -9.67 14.91 -28.16
N PHE A 452 -10.01 15.03 -26.88
CA PHE A 452 -9.49 16.04 -25.95
C PHE A 452 -7.95 15.99 -25.81
N ASP A 453 -7.31 14.85 -26.08
CA ASP A 453 -5.84 14.74 -26.04
C ASP A 453 -5.15 15.57 -27.16
N GLY A 454 -5.83 15.77 -28.29
CA GLY A 454 -5.40 16.67 -29.36
C GLY A 454 -5.66 18.14 -29.03
N ASP A 455 -6.75 18.42 -28.32
CA ASP A 455 -7.15 19.78 -27.92
C ASP A 455 -6.21 20.35 -26.82
N VAL A 456 -5.67 19.49 -25.95
CA VAL A 456 -4.67 19.89 -24.93
C VAL A 456 -3.32 20.20 -25.60
N LYS A 457 -3.10 21.49 -25.83
CA LYS A 457 -1.81 22.06 -26.25
C LYS A 457 -0.71 21.71 -25.24
N ILE A 458 0.29 20.95 -25.70
CA ILE A 458 1.41 20.51 -24.85
C ILE A 458 2.14 21.71 -24.20
N ARG A 459 2.27 22.85 -24.88
CA ARG A 459 2.90 24.07 -24.33
C ARG A 459 2.20 24.61 -23.08
N ASP A 460 0.88 24.47 -22.98
CA ASP A 460 0.11 24.96 -21.84
C ASP A 460 0.10 23.94 -20.69
N LEU A 461 0.14 22.64 -21.00
CA LEU A 461 0.37 21.59 -20.00
C LEU A 461 1.76 21.72 -19.35
N LEU A 462 2.79 22.03 -20.12
CA LEU A 462 4.18 22.16 -19.63
C LEU A 462 4.43 23.38 -18.74
N LYS A 463 3.52 24.36 -18.71
CA LYS A 463 3.55 25.44 -17.70
C LYS A 463 3.17 24.91 -16.32
N GLY A 464 2.13 24.07 -16.26
CA GLY A 464 1.52 23.63 -15.01
C GLY A 464 1.87 22.22 -14.55
N PHE A 465 2.64 21.42 -15.30
CA PHE A 465 2.87 20.01 -14.97
C PHE A 465 4.27 19.51 -15.38
N ARG A 466 5.04 19.06 -14.40
CA ARG A 466 6.34 18.36 -14.54
C ARG A 466 6.27 16.98 -13.88
N VAL A 467 6.79 15.96 -14.56
CA VAL A 467 6.75 14.55 -14.15
C VAL A 467 8.16 14.08 -13.84
N TYR A 468 8.40 13.55 -12.63
CA TYR A 468 9.70 13.08 -12.18
C TYR A 468 9.70 11.55 -12.10
N PHE A 469 10.54 10.94 -12.93
CA PHE A 469 10.81 9.50 -12.98
C PHE A 469 12.29 9.30 -13.32
N PRO A 470 12.98 8.25 -12.85
CA PRO A 470 14.42 8.14 -13.08
C PRO A 470 14.75 7.72 -14.52
N THR A 471 15.83 8.30 -15.06
CA THR A 471 16.42 7.81 -16.31
C THR A 471 17.09 6.45 -16.12
N PHE A 472 17.36 5.75 -17.22
CA PHE A 472 18.12 4.50 -17.18
C PHE A 472 19.50 4.68 -16.53
N ASP A 473 20.18 5.78 -16.83
CA ASP A 473 21.49 6.07 -16.24
C ASP A 473 21.39 6.38 -14.74
N THR A 474 20.38 7.14 -14.28
CA THR A 474 20.13 7.34 -12.83
C THR A 474 19.94 6.01 -12.07
N VAL A 475 19.29 5.00 -12.67
CA VAL A 475 19.17 3.66 -12.06
C VAL A 475 20.50 2.90 -12.09
N LYS A 476 21.17 2.90 -13.24
CA LYS A 476 22.46 2.22 -13.47
C LYS A 476 23.60 2.78 -12.61
N GLU A 477 23.61 4.08 -12.33
CA GLU A 477 24.60 4.79 -11.51
C GLU A 477 24.24 4.79 -10.01
N SER A 478 23.04 4.32 -9.64
CA SER A 478 22.67 4.13 -8.24
C SER A 478 23.54 3.11 -7.53
N ARG A 479 23.58 3.16 -6.19
CA ARG A 479 24.37 2.24 -5.36
C ARG A 479 23.96 0.76 -5.50
N GLY A 480 22.75 0.48 -6.00
CA GLY A 480 22.29 -0.87 -6.32
C GLY A 480 22.32 -1.22 -7.81
N GLY A 481 22.70 -0.27 -8.68
CA GLY A 481 22.65 -0.42 -10.13
C GLY A 481 21.25 -0.78 -10.65
N THR A 482 21.23 -1.48 -11.79
CA THR A 482 20.01 -2.02 -12.41
C THR A 482 19.19 -2.90 -11.47
N ASP A 483 19.84 -3.59 -10.55
CA ASP A 483 19.20 -4.57 -9.65
C ASP A 483 18.33 -3.88 -8.58
N ALA A 484 18.56 -2.60 -8.30
CA ALA A 484 17.67 -1.80 -7.44
C ALA A 484 16.44 -1.22 -8.18
N GLY A 485 16.41 -1.30 -9.52
CA GLY A 485 15.28 -0.82 -10.33
C GLY A 485 14.02 -1.69 -10.27
N GLY A 486 14.04 -2.84 -9.60
CA GLY A 486 12.94 -3.83 -9.58
C GLY A 486 11.60 -3.38 -9.00
N THR A 487 11.55 -2.28 -8.23
CA THR A 487 10.28 -1.68 -7.74
C THR A 487 9.89 -0.39 -8.46
N ILE A 488 10.62 -0.03 -9.53
CA ILE A 488 10.41 1.18 -10.33
C ILE A 488 9.96 0.76 -11.73
N THR A 489 8.74 1.14 -12.12
CA THR A 489 7.98 0.39 -13.14
C THR A 489 7.39 1.26 -14.25
N PHE A 490 7.90 1.10 -15.47
CA PHE A 490 7.35 1.78 -16.64
C PHE A 490 7.52 0.91 -17.89
N SER A 491 6.46 0.86 -18.72
CA SER A 491 6.45 0.08 -19.97
C SER A 491 7.01 0.89 -21.14
N LYS A 492 7.99 0.32 -21.84
CA LYS A 492 8.55 0.90 -23.07
C LYS A 492 7.48 1.19 -24.13
N LYS A 493 6.50 0.28 -24.30
CA LYS A 493 5.33 0.47 -25.19
C LYS A 493 4.55 1.76 -24.89
N TRP A 494 4.47 2.17 -23.62
CA TRP A 494 3.77 3.38 -23.21
C TRP A 494 4.60 4.64 -23.42
N TYR A 495 5.90 4.61 -23.14
CA TYR A 495 6.79 5.74 -23.45
C TYR A 495 6.90 6.00 -24.95
N GLU A 496 6.96 4.95 -25.77
CA GLU A 496 7.13 5.07 -27.23
C GLU A 496 5.86 5.49 -27.98
N ALA A 497 4.69 5.49 -27.33
CA ALA A 497 3.43 5.93 -27.93
C ALA A 497 3.44 7.44 -28.27
N MET A 498 2.91 7.80 -29.44
CA MET A 498 2.91 9.18 -29.95
C MET A 498 2.11 10.19 -29.10
N SER A 499 1.14 9.71 -28.31
CA SER A 499 0.38 10.52 -27.36
C SER A 499 1.13 10.81 -26.06
N PHE A 500 2.15 10.01 -25.72
CA PHE A 500 2.87 10.14 -24.45
C PHE A 500 3.58 11.51 -24.38
N PRO A 501 3.35 12.32 -23.33
CA PRO A 501 3.85 13.69 -23.26
C PRO A 501 5.32 13.76 -22.81
N LYS A 502 6.24 13.15 -23.57
CA LYS A 502 7.68 13.01 -23.24
C LYS A 502 8.35 14.31 -22.76
N SER A 503 7.92 15.46 -23.25
CA SER A 503 8.46 16.77 -22.89
C SER A 503 8.17 17.23 -21.46
N SER A 504 7.28 16.56 -20.70
CA SER A 504 7.07 16.83 -19.27
C SER A 504 8.01 16.06 -18.35
N MET A 505 8.84 15.16 -18.91
CA MET A 505 9.70 14.24 -18.16
C MET A 505 10.99 14.89 -17.65
N HIS A 506 11.22 14.76 -16.35
CA HIS A 506 12.40 15.22 -15.62
C HIS A 506 12.98 14.04 -14.81
N ASP A 507 14.30 14.01 -14.64
CA ASP A 507 15.03 12.90 -14.02
C ASP A 507 14.86 12.89 -12.50
N HIS A 508 14.32 11.81 -11.93
CA HIS A 508 14.10 11.65 -10.50
C HIS A 508 15.37 11.20 -9.78
N LYS A 509 16.28 12.14 -9.54
CA LYS A 509 17.50 11.94 -8.74
C LYS A 509 17.24 12.28 -7.27
N SER A 510 17.62 11.40 -6.35
CA SER A 510 17.54 11.68 -4.90
C SER A 510 18.62 12.67 -4.46
N THR A 511 18.24 13.59 -3.57
CA THR A 511 19.13 14.46 -2.79
C THR A 511 20.13 13.68 -1.94
N ARG A 512 19.87 12.40 -1.65
CA ARG A 512 20.83 11.45 -1.08
C ARG A 512 21.50 10.70 -2.23
N THR A 513 22.61 11.27 -2.72
CA THR A 513 23.36 10.81 -3.90
C THR A 513 23.54 9.29 -3.96
N GLY A 514 22.99 8.67 -5.00
CA GLY A 514 23.09 7.22 -5.24
C GLY A 514 21.95 6.37 -4.64
N LEU A 515 20.98 6.97 -3.95
CA LEU A 515 19.70 6.31 -3.66
C LEU A 515 18.73 6.42 -4.84
N LEU A 516 17.93 5.37 -5.01
CA LEU A 516 16.68 5.42 -5.75
C LEU A 516 15.51 5.70 -4.80
N SER A 517 14.39 6.13 -5.37
CA SER A 517 13.19 6.48 -4.63
C SER A 517 11.99 5.67 -5.12
N HIS A 518 11.28 5.06 -4.17
CA HIS A 518 10.00 4.40 -4.41
C HIS A 518 8.81 5.30 -3.97
N ASN A 519 9.07 6.60 -3.73
CA ASN A 519 8.04 7.54 -3.29
C ASN A 519 7.09 8.02 -4.39
N LYS A 520 5.94 8.52 -3.94
CA LYS A 520 4.89 9.14 -4.75
C LYS A 520 4.55 10.45 -4.06
N ILE A 521 4.99 11.56 -4.64
CA ILE A 521 4.85 12.91 -4.08
C ILE A 521 4.31 13.83 -5.16
N ILE A 522 3.28 14.61 -4.85
CA ILE A 522 2.85 15.74 -5.67
C ILE A 522 3.17 17.01 -4.90
N ILE A 523 3.89 17.94 -5.51
CA ILE A 523 4.14 19.29 -5.00
C ILE A 523 3.28 20.25 -5.82
N GLY A 524 2.33 20.91 -5.16
CA GLY A 524 1.50 21.96 -5.75
C GLY A 524 1.98 23.34 -5.29
N ARG A 525 2.24 24.25 -6.23
CA ARG A 525 2.60 25.67 -5.97
C ARG A 525 1.80 26.56 -6.91
N GLY A 526 1.03 27.49 -6.38
CA GLY A 526 0.04 28.20 -7.17
C GLY A 526 -0.42 29.52 -6.55
N GLN A 527 -1.43 30.10 -7.19
CA GLN A 527 -2.02 31.38 -6.82
C GLN A 527 -3.52 31.33 -7.08
N ARG A 528 -4.33 31.75 -6.10
CA ARG A 528 -5.76 32.02 -6.23
C ARG A 528 -5.96 33.52 -6.45
N VAL A 529 -6.73 33.84 -7.48
CA VAL A 529 -7.06 35.22 -7.86
C VAL A 529 -8.54 35.43 -7.59
N THR A 530 -8.86 36.44 -6.78
CA THR A 530 -10.22 36.77 -6.35
C THR A 530 -10.44 38.27 -6.51
N SER A 531 -11.38 38.65 -7.38
CA SER A 531 -11.88 40.02 -7.47
C SER A 531 -13.02 40.26 -6.47
N SER A 532 -13.05 41.46 -5.90
CA SER A 532 -14.13 41.93 -5.02
C SER A 532 -14.58 43.33 -5.43
N GLU A 533 -15.89 43.51 -5.61
CA GLU A 533 -16.53 44.80 -5.85
C GLU A 533 -16.71 45.53 -4.50
N GLU A 534 -15.65 46.16 -4.00
CA GLU A 534 -15.68 47.01 -2.79
C GLU A 534 -15.30 48.46 -3.14
N GLU A 535 -16.09 49.42 -2.67
CA GLU A 535 -15.85 50.88 -2.78
C GLU A 535 -15.56 51.44 -4.20
N ASP A 536 -16.30 50.95 -5.21
CA ASP A 536 -16.25 51.38 -6.64
C ASP A 536 -14.89 51.15 -7.36
N GLU A 537 -13.93 50.43 -6.76
CA GLU A 537 -12.67 49.98 -7.41
C GLU A 537 -12.59 48.44 -7.50
N GLU A 538 -12.11 47.90 -8.63
CA GLU A 538 -12.01 46.44 -8.85
C GLU A 538 -10.76 45.85 -8.16
N ALA A 539 -10.86 45.64 -6.85
CA ALA A 539 -9.78 45.07 -6.05
C ALA A 539 -9.51 43.60 -6.40
N THR A 540 -8.41 43.33 -7.11
CA THR A 540 -7.97 41.97 -7.45
C THR A 540 -6.94 41.45 -6.47
N THR A 541 -7.36 40.54 -5.59
CA THR A 541 -6.52 39.94 -4.55
C THR A 541 -5.83 38.67 -5.06
N HIS A 542 -4.53 38.55 -4.80
CA HIS A 542 -3.67 37.46 -5.25
C HIS A 542 -3.15 36.65 -4.05
N THR A 543 -3.79 35.52 -3.74
CA THR A 543 -3.43 34.64 -2.62
C THR A 543 -2.48 33.53 -3.09
N LYS A 544 -1.27 33.47 -2.53
CA LYS A 544 -0.33 32.34 -2.75
C LYS A 544 -0.88 31.05 -2.11
N VAL A 545 -0.72 29.91 -2.77
CA VAL A 545 -1.05 28.58 -2.22
C VAL A 545 0.07 27.58 -2.47
N ALA A 546 0.34 26.73 -1.48
CA ALA A 546 1.28 25.61 -1.59
C ALA A 546 0.77 24.39 -0.81
N TRP A 547 1.06 23.19 -1.31
CA TRP A 547 0.72 21.93 -0.63
C TRP A 547 1.51 20.74 -1.17
N ALA A 548 1.54 19.65 -0.39
CA ALA A 548 2.12 18.37 -0.79
C ALA A 548 1.13 17.21 -0.64
N TYR A 549 1.07 16.32 -1.63
CA TYR A 549 0.51 14.97 -1.49
C TYR A 549 1.62 14.00 -1.08
N ILE A 550 1.37 13.19 -0.04
CA ILE A 550 2.24 12.08 0.38
C ILE A 550 1.39 10.80 0.43
N GLY A 551 1.77 9.74 -0.29
CA GLY A 551 1.00 8.48 -0.27
C GLY A 551 1.50 7.39 -1.22
N SER A 552 0.56 6.54 -1.64
CA SER A 552 0.83 5.37 -2.49
C SER A 552 0.55 5.59 -3.98
N ALA A 553 -0.27 6.59 -4.36
CA ALA A 553 -0.79 6.72 -5.72
C ALA A 553 0.29 7.10 -6.73
N ASN A 554 0.59 6.20 -7.66
CA ASN A 554 1.45 6.47 -8.82
C ASN A 554 0.71 7.31 -9.88
N LEU A 555 1.43 8.08 -10.69
CA LEU A 555 0.86 8.84 -11.81
C LEU A 555 0.30 7.90 -12.90
N SER A 556 -0.97 7.53 -12.74
CA SER A 556 -1.70 6.62 -13.62
C SER A 556 -3.21 6.76 -13.43
N ALA A 557 -3.98 6.48 -14.48
CA ALA A 557 -5.44 6.40 -14.37
C ALA A 557 -5.93 5.13 -13.65
N ALA A 558 -5.05 4.15 -13.40
CA ALA A 558 -5.33 3.02 -12.53
C ALA A 558 -5.43 3.44 -11.06
N ALA A 559 -4.52 4.32 -10.62
CA ALA A 559 -4.51 4.91 -9.28
C ALA A 559 -5.58 6.01 -9.12
N TRP A 560 -5.59 7.03 -9.98
CA TRP A 560 -6.47 8.20 -9.82
C TRP A 560 -7.87 8.07 -10.44
N GLY A 561 -8.10 7.02 -11.22
CA GLY A 561 -9.39 6.68 -11.80
C GLY A 561 -9.61 7.20 -13.23
N GLN A 562 -10.41 6.46 -13.99
CA GLN A 562 -10.93 6.87 -15.29
C GLN A 562 -12.34 7.46 -15.11
N LEU A 563 -12.56 8.67 -15.64
CA LEU A 563 -13.83 9.40 -15.57
C LEU A 563 -14.73 9.01 -16.75
N SER A 564 -15.99 8.68 -16.49
CA SER A 564 -16.99 8.27 -17.48
C SER A 564 -18.41 8.64 -17.04
N THR A 565 -19.38 8.57 -17.93
CA THR A 565 -20.81 8.71 -17.56
C THR A 565 -21.42 7.34 -17.30
N ASP A 566 -22.17 7.18 -16.21
CA ASP A 566 -22.93 5.96 -15.99
C ASP A 566 -24.09 5.82 -16.99
N ARG A 567 -24.32 4.60 -17.49
CA ARG A 567 -25.32 4.35 -18.54
C ARG A 567 -26.75 4.40 -18.02
N ALA A 568 -27.00 4.04 -16.76
CA ALA A 568 -28.34 4.00 -16.17
C ALA A 568 -28.75 5.37 -15.61
N THR A 569 -27.97 5.89 -14.67
CA THR A 569 -28.26 7.12 -13.91
C THR A 569 -27.89 8.41 -14.65
N LYS A 570 -27.06 8.32 -15.70
CA LYS A 570 -26.43 9.47 -16.40
C LYS A 570 -25.52 10.34 -15.51
N THR A 571 -25.20 9.89 -14.29
CA THR A 571 -24.30 10.59 -13.36
C THR A 571 -22.82 10.33 -13.68
N LEU A 572 -21.93 11.03 -12.97
CA LEU A 572 -20.49 10.76 -13.02
C LEU A 572 -20.19 9.35 -12.48
N LYS A 573 -19.34 8.61 -13.21
CA LYS A 573 -18.76 7.35 -12.79
C LYS A 573 -17.23 7.43 -12.84
N VAL A 574 -16.60 7.24 -11.68
CA VAL A 574 -15.14 7.04 -11.57
C VAL A 574 -14.87 5.55 -11.51
N THR A 575 -13.88 5.06 -12.27
CA THR A 575 -13.38 3.70 -12.12
C THR A 575 -11.89 3.73 -11.77
N CYS A 576 -11.56 3.51 -10.50
CA CYS A 576 -10.18 3.25 -10.08
C CYS A 576 -9.90 1.74 -10.22
N ARG A 577 -8.68 1.39 -10.63
CA ARG A 577 -8.25 -0.02 -10.70
C ARG A 577 -7.45 -0.42 -9.46
N ASN A 578 -6.76 0.52 -8.83
CA ASN A 578 -6.07 0.31 -7.57
C ASN A 578 -6.90 0.78 -6.38
N TYR A 579 -6.68 0.15 -5.24
CA TYR A 579 -6.88 0.79 -3.94
C TYR A 579 -5.62 1.60 -3.60
N GLU A 580 -5.78 2.87 -3.24
CA GLU A 580 -4.67 3.81 -2.95
C GLU A 580 -5.01 4.68 -1.74
N CYS A 581 -4.01 5.21 -1.04
CA CYS A 581 -4.21 6.18 0.04
C CYS A 581 -3.09 7.23 0.09
N GLY A 582 -3.41 8.40 0.62
CA GLY A 582 -2.46 9.49 0.85
C GLY A 582 -3.05 10.61 1.70
N VAL A 583 -2.24 11.63 1.95
CA VAL A 583 -2.62 12.84 2.67
C VAL A 583 -2.24 14.07 1.85
N ILE A 584 -3.10 15.09 1.85
CA ILE A 584 -2.74 16.45 1.46
C ILE A 584 -2.30 17.19 2.73
N VAL A 585 -1.09 17.72 2.69
CA VAL A 585 -0.49 18.57 3.72
C VAL A 585 -0.38 19.99 3.14
N PRO A 586 -1.14 20.98 3.63
CA PRO A 586 -0.93 22.38 3.30
C PRO A 586 0.48 22.84 3.64
N VAL A 587 0.97 23.81 2.90
CA VAL A 587 2.25 24.47 3.15
C VAL A 587 1.97 25.97 3.23
N ASP A 588 2.45 26.61 4.29
CA ASP A 588 2.38 28.07 4.41
C ASP A 588 3.22 28.71 3.29
N ALA A 589 2.55 29.42 2.39
CA ALA A 589 3.16 30.06 1.23
C ALA A 589 3.56 31.53 1.49
N GLY A 590 3.37 32.02 2.72
CA GLY A 590 3.57 33.40 3.12
C GLY A 590 2.42 34.33 2.71
N GLU A 591 2.27 35.43 3.45
CA GLU A 591 1.29 36.46 3.13
C GLU A 591 1.77 37.37 1.99
N GLN A 592 0.85 37.66 1.06
CA GLN A 592 0.96 38.67 0.00
C GLN A 592 2.04 38.45 -1.07
N ALA A 593 1.93 39.23 -2.15
CA ALA A 593 2.90 39.31 -3.24
C ALA A 593 3.21 40.79 -3.49
N GLU A 594 4.49 41.16 -3.44
CA GLU A 594 4.98 42.35 -4.11
C GLU A 594 5.10 42.00 -5.61
N ASP A 595 4.37 42.72 -6.47
CA ASP A 595 4.34 42.66 -7.94
C ASP A 595 4.72 41.33 -8.65
N GLY A 596 3.73 40.47 -8.95
CA GLY A 596 3.92 39.46 -10.01
C GLY A 596 2.90 38.31 -10.11
N ASP A 597 2.86 37.71 -11.32
CA ASP A 597 2.21 36.42 -11.64
C ASP A 597 2.93 35.20 -11.00
N GLU A 598 3.93 35.41 -10.14
CA GLU A 598 4.83 34.35 -9.69
C GLU A 598 4.19 33.44 -8.62
N VAL A 599 4.20 32.14 -8.91
CA VAL A 599 3.87 31.10 -7.93
C VAL A 599 4.94 31.05 -6.82
N PRO A 600 4.60 30.58 -5.60
CA PRO A 600 5.58 30.40 -4.52
C PRO A 600 6.81 29.62 -4.98
N GLY A 601 7.97 29.98 -4.43
CA GLY A 601 9.20 29.21 -4.62
C GLY A 601 9.15 27.86 -3.89
N LEU A 602 10.30 27.18 -3.83
CA LEU A 602 10.42 25.84 -3.27
C LEU A 602 10.81 25.88 -1.78
N GLU A 603 11.38 27.00 -1.34
CA GLU A 603 11.77 27.29 0.04
C GLU A 603 10.59 27.30 1.03
N VAL A 604 9.35 27.57 0.57
CA VAL A 604 8.15 27.51 1.43
C VAL A 604 7.89 26.12 2.02
N PHE A 605 8.38 25.05 1.38
CA PHE A 605 8.22 23.67 1.87
C PHE A 605 9.13 23.36 3.07
N LYS A 606 10.13 24.20 3.34
CA LYS A 606 11.15 24.00 4.39
C LYS A 606 10.51 23.92 5.78
N GLY A 607 10.65 22.76 6.42
CA GLY A 607 10.07 22.47 7.74
C GLY A 607 8.77 21.65 7.68
N THR A 608 8.07 21.65 6.54
CA THR A 608 6.88 20.82 6.29
C THR A 608 7.22 19.56 5.47
N LEU A 609 8.03 19.72 4.42
CA LEU A 609 8.53 18.66 3.55
C LEU A 609 9.96 18.98 3.11
N ASP A 610 10.93 18.18 3.56
CA ASP A 610 12.24 18.13 2.90
C ASP A 610 12.09 17.36 1.60
N ILE A 611 12.03 18.09 0.48
CA ILE A 611 11.79 17.50 -0.85
C ILE A 611 12.93 16.52 -1.17
N PRO A 612 12.65 15.21 -1.36
CA PRO A 612 13.69 14.20 -1.40
C PRO A 612 14.51 14.17 -2.71
N PHE A 613 14.08 14.87 -3.76
CA PHE A 613 14.66 14.82 -5.10
C PHE A 613 15.11 16.20 -5.61
N GLU A 614 15.99 16.22 -6.61
CA GLU A 614 16.45 17.44 -7.29
C GLU A 614 15.27 18.16 -7.97
N ILE A 615 15.01 19.41 -7.57
CA ILE A 615 13.89 20.23 -8.08
C ILE A 615 14.33 21.69 -8.29
N PRO A 616 14.08 22.30 -9.47
CA PRO A 616 13.62 21.67 -10.70
C PRO A 616 14.63 20.65 -11.24
N GLY A 617 14.14 19.48 -11.66
CA GLY A 617 14.99 18.37 -12.08
C GLY A 617 15.57 18.56 -13.49
N GLU A 618 16.56 17.73 -13.85
CA GLU A 618 17.12 17.71 -15.20
C GLU A 618 16.05 17.20 -16.20
N LYS A 619 15.75 17.96 -17.25
CA LYS A 619 14.88 17.50 -18.35
C LYS A 619 15.52 16.32 -19.06
N TYR A 620 14.72 15.31 -19.43
CA TYR A 620 15.23 14.10 -20.11
C TYR A 620 16.08 14.39 -21.35
N GLY A 621 15.66 15.33 -22.20
CA GLY A 621 16.26 15.52 -23.52
C GLY A 621 16.17 14.23 -24.33
N ASP A 622 17.32 13.72 -24.77
CA ASP A 622 17.43 12.45 -25.51
C ASP A 622 17.57 11.21 -24.60
N LYS A 623 17.64 11.37 -23.27
CA LYS A 623 17.75 10.24 -22.33
C LYS A 623 16.47 9.40 -22.31
N THR A 624 16.63 8.09 -22.08
CA THR A 624 15.51 7.17 -21.86
C THR A 624 15.18 7.03 -20.37
N PRO A 625 13.88 6.86 -20.01
CA PRO A 625 13.52 6.41 -18.66
C PRO A 625 14.12 5.03 -18.36
N TRP A 626 14.14 4.66 -17.08
CA TRP A 626 14.19 3.26 -16.70
C TRP A 626 12.97 2.49 -17.23
N TYR A 627 13.17 1.25 -17.68
CA TYR A 627 12.08 0.35 -18.09
C TYR A 627 12.08 -0.90 -17.21
N PHE A 628 10.89 -1.43 -16.93
CA PHE A 628 10.74 -2.65 -16.16
C PHE A 628 10.68 -3.87 -17.07
N ALA A 629 11.66 -4.76 -16.91
CA ALA A 629 11.99 -5.89 -17.79
C ALA A 629 12.35 -5.47 -19.23
N ASN A 630 13.58 -5.81 -19.64
CA ASN A 630 14.07 -5.74 -21.03
C ASN A 630 13.91 -7.11 -21.70
#